data_AF-A0A7C3X302-F1
#
_entry.id   AF-A0A7C3X302-F1
#
_cell.length_a   1.000
_cell.length_b   1.000
_cell.length_c   1.000
_cell.angle_alpha   90.00
_cell.angle_beta   90.00
_cell.angle_gamma   90.00
#
_symmetry.space_group_name_H-M   'P 1'
#
loop_
_entity.id
_entity.type
_entity.pdbx_description
1 polymer ?
#
loop_
_entity_poly.entity_id
_entity_poly.type
_entity_poly.pdbx_seq_one_letter_code
_entity_poly.pdbx_strand_id
1 'polypeptide(L)'
;MKRIPGSTISKENSSAHLPARPVINLEPNYEQIKTTITDKDVRNAVFWSLFAAPVAGVTYGANGIWPWLREGVSAVNGYTGQRGFVISGASESFLFPGALSAVY
;
A
#
# COMPACT_ATOMS: atom_id res chain seq x y z
N MET A 1 -3.84 -1.18 -32.88
CA MET A 1 -3.97 -0.12 -31.86
C MET A 1 -3.36 1.16 -32.42
N LYS A 2 -4.17 2.20 -32.68
CA LYS A 2 -3.76 3.41 -33.41
C LYS A 2 -3.13 4.40 -32.41
N ARG A 3 -1.83 4.72 -32.55
CA ARG A 3 -1.17 5.76 -31.74
C ARG A 3 -1.79 7.12 -32.07
N ILE A 4 -2.10 7.91 -31.04
CA ILE A 4 -2.55 9.30 -31.17
C ILE A 4 -1.33 10.13 -31.62
N PRO A 5 -1.39 10.86 -32.74
CA PRO A 5 -0.27 11.69 -33.20
C PRO A 5 -0.09 12.88 -32.25
N GLY A 6 1.11 13.04 -31.66
CA GLY A 6 1.48 14.22 -30.86
C GLY A 6 1.87 13.95 -29.40
N SER A 7 1.69 12.75 -28.86
CA SER A 7 2.16 12.43 -27.49
C SER A 7 3.63 12.01 -27.49
N THR A 8 4.52 12.89 -27.93
CA THR A 8 5.94 12.74 -27.60
C THR A 8 6.08 13.19 -26.15
N ILE A 9 6.24 12.25 -25.21
CA ILE A 9 6.68 12.61 -23.85
C ILE A 9 8.02 13.32 -24.05
N SER A 10 8.05 14.65 -23.85
CA SER A 10 9.28 15.43 -23.94
C SER A 10 10.27 14.85 -22.94
N LYS A 11 11.53 14.68 -23.36
CA LYS A 11 12.62 14.16 -22.51
C LYS A 11 12.78 14.92 -21.18
N GLU A 12 12.26 16.15 -21.12
CA GLU A 12 12.26 17.03 -19.95
C GLU A 12 11.48 16.47 -18.75
N ASN A 13 10.51 15.57 -18.97
CA ASN A 13 9.75 14.93 -17.90
C ASN A 13 10.34 13.58 -17.45
N SER A 14 11.54 13.23 -17.93
CA SER A 14 12.21 12.00 -17.50
C SER A 14 13.03 12.26 -16.23
N SER A 15 12.74 11.51 -15.17
CA SER A 15 13.47 11.57 -13.89
C SER A 15 14.97 11.25 -14.02
N ALA A 16 15.40 10.73 -15.18
CA ALA A 16 16.79 10.36 -15.45
C ALA A 16 17.79 11.53 -15.43
N HIS A 17 17.30 12.78 -15.52
CA HIS A 17 18.14 13.99 -15.46
C HIS A 17 18.02 14.76 -14.14
N LEU A 18 17.18 14.30 -13.20
CA LEU A 18 17.06 14.92 -11.88
C LEU A 18 18.15 14.38 -10.93
N PRO A 19 18.62 15.18 -9.97
CA PRO A 19 19.48 14.67 -8.90
C PRO A 19 18.82 13.47 -8.21
N ALA A 20 19.62 12.45 -7.87
CA ALA A 20 19.10 11.28 -7.16
C ALA A 20 18.44 11.70 -5.84
N ARG A 21 17.19 11.29 -5.64
CA ARG A 21 16.43 11.51 -4.39
C ARG A 21 16.01 10.15 -3.82
N PRO A 22 15.89 10.02 -2.49
CA PRO A 22 15.30 8.83 -1.89
C PRO A 22 13.90 8.57 -2.43
N VAL A 23 13.59 7.31 -2.74
CA VAL A 23 12.26 6.86 -3.15
C VAL A 23 11.78 5.85 -2.12
N ILE A 24 10.60 6.11 -1.55
CA ILE A 24 9.97 5.25 -0.54
C ILE A 24 8.55 4.93 -0.98
N ASN A 25 8.13 3.67 -0.81
CA ASN A 25 6.74 3.29 -1.02
C ASN A 25 5.91 3.71 0.20
N LEU A 26 5.12 4.79 0.03
CA LEU A 26 4.29 5.36 1.09
C LEU A 26 2.88 4.74 1.19
N GLU A 27 2.49 3.91 0.21
CA GLU A 27 1.19 3.25 0.20
C GLU A 27 1.28 1.89 -0.52
N PRO A 28 1.97 0.89 0.08
CA PRO A 28 1.84 -0.48 -0.37
C PRO A 28 0.41 -0.99 -0.12
N ASN A 29 0.08 -2.15 -0.69
CA ASN A 29 -1.17 -2.84 -0.40
C ASN A 29 -1.35 -3.01 1.11
N TYR A 30 -2.50 -2.57 1.65
CA TYR A 30 -2.80 -2.72 3.07
C TYR A 30 -3.22 -4.14 3.42
N GLU A 31 -2.78 -4.63 4.56
CA GLU A 31 -3.20 -5.94 5.07
C GLU A 31 -4.73 -5.99 5.26
N GLN A 32 -5.33 -7.09 4.81
CA GLN A 32 -6.78 -7.30 4.78
C GLN A 32 -7.59 -6.28 3.97
N ILE A 33 -6.98 -5.45 3.11
CA ILE A 33 -7.79 -4.60 2.24
C ILE A 33 -8.68 -5.46 1.33
N LYS A 34 -9.97 -5.11 1.29
CA LYS A 34 -11.02 -5.90 0.62
C LYS A 34 -11.05 -7.38 1.06
N THR A 35 -10.49 -7.71 2.23
CA THR A 35 -10.35 -9.08 2.76
C THR A 35 -9.61 -10.06 1.84
N THR A 36 -8.76 -9.56 0.92
CA THR A 36 -8.01 -10.41 -0.03
C THR A 36 -6.49 -10.36 0.15
N ILE A 37 -5.98 -9.30 0.75
CA ILE A 37 -4.53 -9.10 0.91
C ILE A 37 -4.05 -9.72 2.22
N THR A 38 -3.10 -10.63 2.11
CA THR A 38 -2.51 -11.35 3.25
C THR A 38 -1.22 -10.70 3.74
N ASP A 39 -0.74 -11.11 4.90
CA ASP A 39 0.57 -10.76 5.45
C ASP A 39 1.72 -11.10 4.48
N LYS A 40 1.60 -12.20 3.74
CA LYS A 40 2.56 -12.59 2.71
C LYS A 40 2.61 -11.59 1.55
N ASP A 41 1.46 -11.09 1.12
CA ASP A 41 1.40 -10.10 0.03
C ASP A 41 2.01 -8.76 0.46
N VAL A 42 1.79 -8.36 1.72
CA VAL A 42 2.41 -7.18 2.32
C VAL A 42 3.93 -7.32 2.37
N ARG A 43 4.43 -8.47 2.88
CA ARG A 43 5.90 -8.73 2.92
C ARG A 43 6.51 -8.72 1.52
N ASN A 44 5.84 -9.30 0.52
CA ASN A 44 6.31 -9.24 -0.85
C ASN A 44 6.46 -7.80 -1.35
N ALA A 45 5.47 -6.94 -1.11
CA ALA A 45 5.54 -5.52 -1.50
C ALA A 45 6.65 -4.76 -0.77
N VAL A 46 6.86 -5.05 0.52
CA VAL A 46 7.98 -4.50 1.30
C VAL A 46 9.32 -4.90 0.68
N PHE A 47 9.56 -6.19 0.45
CA PHE A 47 10.83 -6.65 -0.12
C PHE A 47 11.05 -6.13 -1.54
N TRP A 48 10.02 -6.12 -2.39
CA TRP A 48 10.15 -5.54 -3.73
C TRP A 48 10.48 -4.05 -3.68
N SER A 49 9.89 -3.28 -2.76
CA SER A 49 10.23 -1.87 -2.59
C SER A 49 11.68 -1.68 -2.15
N LEU A 50 12.15 -2.48 -1.19
CA LEU A 50 13.51 -2.40 -0.65
C LEU A 50 14.57 -2.78 -1.69
N PHE A 51 14.28 -3.71 -2.60
CA PHE A 51 15.23 -4.20 -3.61
C PHE A 51 15.10 -3.53 -4.98
N ALA A 52 14.08 -2.72 -5.23
CA ALA A 52 13.90 -2.02 -6.52
C ALA A 52 14.70 -0.73 -6.65
N ALA A 53 15.15 -0.13 -5.56
CA ALA A 53 15.86 1.15 -5.53
C ALA A 53 16.82 1.22 -4.31
N PRO A 54 17.75 2.20 -4.26
CA PRO A 54 18.51 2.46 -3.03
C PRO A 54 17.58 2.62 -1.83
N VAL A 55 17.86 1.87 -0.76
CA VAL A 55 16.96 1.73 0.38
C VAL A 55 16.73 3.08 1.06
N ALA A 56 15.47 3.52 1.08
CA ALA A 56 15.01 4.70 1.82
C ALA A 56 13.98 4.37 2.90
N GLY A 57 13.61 3.09 3.05
CA GLY A 57 12.59 2.60 3.98
C GLY A 57 11.32 2.13 3.27
N VAL A 58 10.31 1.79 4.08
CA VAL A 58 8.98 1.35 3.66
C VAL A 58 7.93 1.90 4.63
N THR A 59 6.68 1.88 4.20
CA THR A 59 5.52 2.08 5.09
C THR A 59 4.71 0.80 5.19
N TYR A 60 3.89 0.69 6.23
CA TYR A 60 2.93 -0.39 6.41
C TYR A 60 1.55 0.21 6.62
N GLY A 61 0.53 -0.50 6.13
CA GLY A 61 -0.86 -0.17 6.43
C GLY A 61 -1.71 -1.43 6.56
N ALA A 62 -2.79 -1.30 7.32
CA ALA A 62 -3.81 -2.33 7.48
C ALA A 62 -5.18 -1.69 7.29
N ASN A 63 -6.13 -2.44 6.73
CA ASN A 63 -7.47 -1.95 6.43
C ASN A 63 -8.22 -1.46 7.66
N GLY A 64 -7.98 -2.05 8.84
CA GLY A 64 -8.57 -1.59 10.10
C GLY A 64 -7.89 -0.33 10.67
N ILE A 65 -6.58 -0.17 10.48
CA ILE A 65 -5.80 0.96 11.03
C ILE A 65 -6.07 2.24 10.26
N TRP A 66 -5.96 2.21 8.93
CA TRP A 66 -5.98 3.43 8.10
C TRP A 66 -7.24 4.30 8.30
N PRO A 67 -8.47 3.76 8.30
CA PRO A 67 -9.68 4.52 8.56
C PRO A 67 -10.10 4.48 10.03
N TRP A 68 -9.26 3.97 10.94
CA TRP A 68 -9.54 3.85 12.38
C TRP A 68 -10.84 3.07 12.68
N LEU A 69 -10.99 1.88 12.09
CA LEU A 69 -12.20 1.08 12.26
C LEU A 69 -12.45 0.74 13.73
N ARG A 70 -13.71 0.87 14.14
CA ARG A 70 -14.23 0.47 15.45
C ARG A 70 -15.46 -0.37 15.26
N GLU A 71 -15.76 -1.20 16.24
CA GLU A 71 -17.01 -1.96 16.28
C GLU A 71 -18.20 -1.00 16.13
N GLY A 72 -19.17 -1.37 15.28
CA GLY A 72 -20.34 -0.56 14.99
C GLY A 72 -20.14 0.62 14.04
N VAL A 73 -18.92 0.87 13.52
CA VAL A 73 -18.64 1.94 12.56
C VAL A 73 -18.44 1.37 11.15
N SER A 74 -19.23 1.86 10.19
CA SER A 74 -18.99 1.57 8.77
C SER A 74 -17.96 2.53 8.20
N ALA A 75 -16.89 2.03 7.55
CA ALA A 75 -15.96 2.88 6.82
C ALA A 75 -16.66 3.59 5.66
N VAL A 76 -16.24 4.83 5.42
CA VAL A 76 -16.59 5.57 4.22
C VAL A 76 -15.70 5.05 3.06
N ASN A 77 -16.24 4.93 1.84
CA ASN A 77 -15.57 4.55 0.58
C ASN A 77 -15.37 3.05 0.25
N GLY A 78 -16.11 2.12 0.84
CA GLY A 78 -16.12 0.71 0.39
C GLY A 78 -14.89 -0.11 0.81
N TYR A 79 -14.09 0.42 1.74
CA TYR A 79 -13.05 -0.32 2.47
C TYR A 79 -13.64 -1.26 3.54
N THR A 80 -14.94 -1.10 3.83
CA THR A 80 -15.74 -2.14 4.46
C THR A 80 -16.07 -3.21 3.44
N GLY A 81 -15.57 -4.42 3.69
CA GLY A 81 -16.03 -5.71 3.21
C GLY A 81 -17.36 -5.67 2.48
N GLN A 82 -17.35 -6.24 1.27
CA GLN A 82 -18.59 -6.50 0.55
C GLN A 82 -19.56 -7.16 1.53
N ARG A 83 -20.80 -6.65 1.57
CA ARG A 83 -21.89 -7.08 2.47
C ARG A 83 -21.71 -8.53 2.96
N GLY A 84 -21.34 -8.71 4.23
CA GLY A 84 -21.27 -10.02 4.87
C GLY A 84 -19.89 -10.44 5.42
N PHE A 85 -18.81 -9.70 5.18
CA PHE A 85 -17.51 -10.00 5.79
C PHE A 85 -17.27 -9.22 7.09
N VAL A 86 -16.92 -9.94 8.15
CA VAL A 86 -16.38 -9.36 9.40
C VAL A 86 -15.00 -8.80 9.09
N ILE A 87 -14.74 -7.56 9.49
CA ILE A 87 -13.45 -6.89 9.30
C ILE A 87 -12.92 -6.54 10.66
N SER A 88 -11.63 -6.75 10.83
CA SER A 88 -10.90 -6.41 12.03
C SER A 88 -10.94 -4.90 12.30
N GLY A 89 -11.18 -4.54 13.56
CA GLY A 89 -11.05 -3.15 14.01
C GLY A 89 -9.58 -2.71 14.07
N ALA A 90 -9.33 -1.41 14.21
CA ALA A 90 -7.97 -0.86 14.30
C ALA A 90 -7.15 -1.52 15.43
N SER A 91 -7.76 -1.75 16.59
CA SER A 91 -7.13 -2.40 17.75
C SER A 91 -6.61 -3.80 17.45
N GLU A 92 -7.40 -4.58 16.70
CA GLU A 92 -7.01 -5.92 16.26
C GLU A 92 -5.94 -5.85 15.17
N SER A 93 -6.08 -4.93 14.23
CA SER A 93 -5.13 -4.75 13.14
C SER A 93 -3.72 -4.34 13.57
N PHE A 94 -3.55 -3.70 14.73
CA PHE A 94 -2.21 -3.44 15.28
C PHE A 94 -1.43 -4.71 15.60
N LEU A 95 -2.12 -5.83 15.81
CA LEU A 95 -1.53 -7.12 16.16
C LEU A 95 -1.34 -8.04 14.95
N PHE A 96 -1.58 -7.54 13.75
CA PHE A 96 -1.43 -8.35 12.55
C PHE A 96 0.02 -8.80 12.31
N PRO A 97 0.22 -10.00 11.73
CA PRO A 97 1.55 -10.50 11.43
C PRO A 97 2.36 -9.56 10.51
N GLY A 98 1.70 -8.87 9.57
CA GLY A 98 2.39 -7.91 8.69
C GLY A 98 2.94 -6.70 9.46
N ALA A 99 2.21 -6.21 10.47
CA ALA A 99 2.67 -5.11 11.32
C ALA A 99 3.95 -5.47 12.09
N LEU A 100 3.99 -6.69 12.64
CA LEU A 100 5.16 -7.21 13.35
C LEU A 100 6.36 -7.43 12.42
N SER A 101 6.09 -7.94 11.21
CA SER A 101 7.13 -8.22 10.19
C SER A 101 7.71 -6.96 9.55
N ALA A 102 7.07 -5.80 9.70
CA ALA A 102 7.56 -4.54 9.14
C ALA A 102 8.64 -3.87 10.03
N VAL A 103 8.77 -4.31 11.29
CA VAL A 103 9.65 -3.71 12.31
C VAL A 103 10.95 -4.51 12.49
N TYR A 104 10.96 -5.79 12.14
CA TYR A 104 12.07 -6.74 12.31
C TYR A 104 12.46 -7.39 10.98
#